data_AF-A0A2P6W819-F1
#
_entry.id   AF-A0A2P6W819-F1
#
_cell.length_a   1.000
_cell.length_b   1.000
_cell.length_c   1.000
_cell.angle_alpha   90.00
_cell.angle_beta   90.00
_cell.angle_gamma   90.00
#
_symmetry.space_group_name_H-M   'P 1'
#
loop_
_entity.id
_entity.type
_entity.pdbx_description
1 polymer ?
#
loop_
_entity_poly.entity_id
_entity_poly.type
_entity_poly.pdbx_seq_one_letter_code
_entity_poly.pdbx_strand_id
1 'polypeptide(L)' 'MPEEMNIVEAVNAALEDELENDGDVVVYGEDVGEDGGVFRASEGLQEEFGRERVFSTPLAES' A
#
# COMPACT_ATOMS: atom_id res chain seq x y z
N MET A 1 4.56 -2.99 24.74
CA MET A 1 3.73 -1.83 24.37
C MET A 1 3.59 -1.92 22.86
N PRO A 2 2.41 -1.69 22.26
CA PRO A 2 2.35 -1.56 20.81
C PRO A 2 3.37 -0.51 20.37
N GLU A 3 4.02 -0.74 19.23
CA GLU A 3 4.98 0.22 18.68
C GLU A 3 4.27 1.56 18.46
N GLU A 4 4.92 2.67 18.83
CA GLU A 4 4.39 4.00 18.55
C GLU A 4 4.54 4.26 17.05
N MET A 5 3.41 4.22 16.33
CA MET A 5 3.31 4.52 14.91
C MET A 5 2.63 5.88 14.71
N ASN A 6 3.12 6.65 13.76
CA ASN A 6 2.35 7.75 13.20
C ASN A 6 1.21 7.21 12.32
N ILE A 7 0.28 8.08 11.89
CA ILE A 7 -0.90 7.61 11.15
C ILE A 7 -0.58 7.01 9.78
N VAL A 8 0.50 7.45 9.12
CA VAL A 8 0.92 6.90 7.83
C VAL A 8 1.48 5.49 8.04
N GLU A 9 2.34 5.31 9.04
CA GLU A 9 2.89 4.00 9.42
C GLU A 9 1.78 3.02 9.81
N ALA A 10 0.79 3.47 10.59
CA ALA A 10 -0.34 2.63 10.98
C ALA A 10 -1.23 2.22 9.79
N VAL A 11 -1.42 3.10 8.80
CA VAL A 11 -2.15 2.75 7.56
C VAL A 11 -1.35 1.76 6.73
N ASN A 12 -0.04 1.99 6.56
CA ASN A 12 0.84 1.10 5.80
C ASN A 12 0.87 -0.31 6.41
N ALA A 13 1.08 -0.42 7.73
CA ALA A 13 1.07 -1.69 8.44
C ALA A 13 -0.28 -2.43 8.31
N ALA A 14 -1.40 -1.70 8.36
CA ALA A 14 -2.71 -2.31 8.17
C ALA A 14 -2.93 -2.83 6.73
N LEU A 15 -2.34 -2.17 5.72
CA LEU A 15 -2.39 -2.65 4.33
C LEU A 15 -1.48 -3.87 4.14
N GLU A 16 -0.29 -3.85 4.74
CA GLU A 16 0.67 -4.97 4.75
C GLU A 16 0.05 -6.22 5.36
N ASP A 17 -0.49 -6.12 6.58
CA ASP A 17 -1.14 -7.22 7.31
C ASP A 17 -2.22 -7.90 6.44
N GLU A 18 -3.04 -7.12 5.75
CA GLU A 18 -4.15 -7.65 4.94
C GLU A 18 -3.69 -8.19 3.58
N LEU A 19 -2.64 -7.61 2.98
CA LEU A 19 -2.01 -8.13 1.76
C LEU A 19 -1.34 -9.49 2.01
N GLU A 20 -0.77 -9.72 3.20
CA GLU A 20 -0.25 -11.01 3.64
C GLU A 20 -1.36 -12.04 3.91
N ASN A 21 -2.43 -11.61 4.57
CA ASN A 21 -3.47 -12.50 5.07
C ASN A 21 -4.43 -13.00 3.98
N ASP A 22 -4.75 -12.18 2.99
CA ASP A 22 -5.69 -12.52 1.91
C ASP A 22 -5.08 -12.29 0.52
N GLY A 23 -5.08 -13.33 -0.31
CA GLY A 23 -4.57 -13.31 -1.68
C GLY A 23 -5.40 -12.47 -2.67
N ASP A 24 -6.65 -12.16 -2.32
CA ASP A 24 -7.57 -11.41 -3.19
C ASP A 24 -7.49 -9.89 -2.99
N VAL A 25 -6.80 -9.42 -1.95
CA VAL A 25 -6.70 -7.98 -1.59
C VAL A 25 -5.76 -7.26 -2.54
N VAL A 26 -6.15 -6.11 -3.07
CA VAL A 26 -5.31 -5.32 -4.00
C VAL A 26 -5.27 -3.87 -3.55
N VAL A 27 -4.12 -3.21 -3.70
CA VAL A 27 -3.92 -1.79 -3.39
C VAL A 27 -3.52 -1.06 -4.66
N TYR A 28 -4.37 -0.15 -5.12
CA TYR A 28 -4.14 0.56 -6.38
C TYR A 28 -4.61 2.01 -6.30
N GLY A 29 -4.03 2.86 -7.13
CA GLY A 29 -4.37 4.27 -7.22
C GLY A 29 -3.27 5.07 -7.91
N GLU A 30 -3.41 6.39 -7.98
CA GLU A 30 -2.33 7.24 -8.51
C GLU A 30 -1.10 7.21 -7.58
N ASP A 31 0.08 7.03 -8.16
CA ASP A 31 1.38 6.94 -7.47
C ASP A 31 1.50 5.87 -6.36
N VAL A 32 0.54 4.95 -6.24
CA VAL A 32 0.48 3.93 -5.17
C VAL A 32 1.57 2.87 -5.27
N GLY A 33 2.02 2.56 -6.50
CA GLY A 33 2.96 1.50 -6.80
C GLY A 33 4.40 1.77 -6.35
N GLU A 34 5.33 1.89 -7.32
CA GLU A 34 6.76 2.06 -7.04
C GLU A 34 7.07 3.31 -6.19
N ASP A 35 6.26 4.36 -6.30
CA ASP A 35 6.46 5.61 -5.56
C ASP A 35 6.01 5.55 -4.09
N GLY A 36 5.16 4.57 -3.73
CA GLY A 36 4.64 4.38 -2.37
C GLY A 36 3.55 5.37 -1.94
N GLY A 37 2.97 6.08 -2.91
CA GLY A 37 1.98 7.13 -2.71
C GLY A 37 2.57 8.46 -2.28
N VAL A 38 1.86 9.56 -2.59
CA VAL A 38 2.29 10.93 -2.27
C VAL A 38 2.54 11.15 -0.76
N PHE A 39 1.80 10.44 0.09
CA PHE A 39 1.95 10.48 1.55
C PHE A 39 2.76 9.31 2.14
N ARG A 40 3.35 8.43 1.30
CA ARG A 40 4.11 7.25 1.74
C ARG A 40 3.31 6.17 2.47
N ALA A 41 1.99 6.15 2.28
CA ALA A 41 1.12 5.16 2.93
C ALA A 41 1.22 3.75 2.32
N SER A 42 1.74 3.61 1.10
CA SER A 42 1.95 2.32 0.43
C SER A 42 3.42 2.06 0.10
N GLU A 43 4.34 2.75 0.78
CA GLU A 43 5.77 2.56 0.60
C GLU A 43 6.17 1.10 0.87
N GLY A 44 7.06 0.55 0.02
CA GLY A 44 7.55 -0.84 0.14
C GLY A 44 6.59 -1.93 -0.36
N LEU A 45 5.27 -1.70 -0.34
CA LEU A 45 4.28 -2.75 -0.60
C LEU A 45 4.39 -3.37 -2.01
N GLN A 46 4.71 -2.59 -3.06
CA GLN A 46 4.90 -3.16 -4.39
C GLN A 46 6.17 -4.03 -4.48
N GLU A 47 7.24 -3.68 -3.78
CA GLU A 47 8.47 -4.48 -3.76
C GLU A 47 8.22 -5.85 -3.12
N GLU A 48 7.40 -5.88 -2.07
CA GLU A 48 7.08 -7.08 -1.31
C GLU A 48 6.02 -7.97 -1.96
N PHE A 49 4.88 -7.39 -2.36
CA PHE A 49 3.71 -8.13 -2.86
C PHE A 49 3.62 -8.20 -4.39
N GLY A 50 4.47 -7.45 -5.09
CA GLY A 50 4.56 -7.44 -6.54
C GLY A 50 3.49 -6.58 -7.24
N ARG A 51 3.75 -6.31 -8.53
CA ARG A 51 2.94 -5.41 -9.36
C ARG A 51 1.51 -5.91 -9.63
N GLU A 52 1.26 -7.20 -9.48
CA GLU A 52 -0.08 -7.76 -9.65
C GLU A 52 -1.03 -7.41 -8.50
N ARG A 53 -0.46 -7.06 -7.32
CA ARG A 53 -1.20 -6.79 -6.09
C ARG A 53 -1.16 -5.33 -5.68
N VAL A 54 -0.06 -4.63 -5.96
CA VAL A 54 0.12 -3.22 -5.65
C VAL A 54 0.61 -2.48 -6.90
N PHE A 55 -0.17 -1.52 -7.41
CA PHE A 55 0.16 -0.86 -8.68
C PHE A 55 -0.43 0.54 -8.84
N SER A 56 0.26 1.37 -9.64
CA SER A 56 -0.23 2.69 -10.02
C SER A 56 -1.26 2.63 -11.14
N THR A 57 -2.31 3.44 -11.05
CA THR A 57 -3.32 3.64 -12.10
C THR A 57 -3.18 5.00 -12.78
N PRO A 58 -3.73 5.18 -13.99
CA PRO A 58 -3.88 6.52 -14.57
C PRO A 58 -4.72 7.44 -13.66
N LEU A 59 -4.57 8.75 -13.88
CA LEU A 59 -5.41 9.77 -13.27
C LEU A 59 -6.81 9.71 -13.89
N ALA A 60 -7.67 8.89 -13.29
CA ALA A 60 -9.06 8.69 -13.67
C ALA A 60 -9.84 8.08 -12.50
N GLU A 61 -10.52 8.93 -11.74
CA GLU A 61 -11.29 8.54 -10.55
C GLU A 61 -12.72 8.06 -10.86
N SER A 62 -13.21 8.35 -12.08
CA SER A 62 -14.57 8.13 -12.57
C SER A 62 -14.88 6.69 -12.96
#